data_AF-A0A538HDN9-F1
#
_entry.id   AF-A0A538HDN9-F1
#
_cell.length_a   1.000
_cell.length_b   1.000
_cell.length_c   1.000
_cell.angle_alpha   90.00
_cell.angle_beta   90.00
_cell.angle_gamma   90.00
#
_symmetry.space_group_name_H-M   'P 1'
#
loop_
_entity.id
_entity.type
_entity.pdbx_description
1 polymer ?
#
loop_
_entity_poly.entity_id
_entity_poly.type
_entity_poly.pdbx_seq_one_letter_code
_entity_poly.pdbx_strand_id
1 'polypeptide(L)'
;MSPARLGAGALLAAVTIALAWHPGRATSTTIHGAAAGDVRAIYLADCGVCHGAGGRGTTRGPTLVGVGRASVDYWVSTGRMPLGDPRLSAVDARKTPARHRPRYSRPVIDALVDYVVSFGAGGTDIPRVDLRAANLAEGGELFRAQCAACHAWAGDGGALLHREAPSLHRATATQIAEAVRVGPGLMPAFGTAAVSDRQLDSVAAYVRYLDHPKDRGGNPLWHLGPVAEGAIAWIFGTGILVLATRWIGET
;
A
#
# COMPACT_ATOMS: atom_id res chain seq x y z
N MET A 1 -14.86 -31.07 63.85
CA MET A 1 -13.44 -31.30 64.21
C MET A 1 -12.83 -32.14 63.10
N SER A 2 -11.87 -31.59 62.35
CA SER A 2 -11.14 -32.35 61.32
C SER A 2 -10.14 -33.30 62.01
N PRO A 3 -9.83 -34.46 61.40
CA PRO A 3 -8.47 -34.57 60.88
C PRO A 3 -8.30 -35.36 59.56
N ALA A 4 -7.39 -34.82 58.74
CA ALA A 4 -6.25 -35.45 58.04
C ALA A 4 -6.48 -36.72 57.18
N ARG A 5 -6.41 -36.64 55.84
CA ARG A 5 -5.22 -36.67 54.93
C ARG A 5 -4.54 -38.04 54.75
N LEU A 6 -4.74 -38.64 53.58
CA LEU A 6 -3.85 -39.52 52.76
C LEU A 6 -4.46 -39.43 51.32
N GLY A 7 -3.80 -39.24 50.18
CA GLY A 7 -2.42 -39.49 49.76
C GLY A 7 -2.46 -40.33 48.47
N ALA A 8 -2.54 -39.70 47.30
CA ALA A 8 -2.27 -40.28 45.97
C ALA A 8 -2.16 -39.09 45.00
N GLY A 9 -1.13 -38.89 44.18
CA GLY A 9 -0.23 -39.83 43.54
C GLY A 9 -0.32 -39.56 42.04
N ALA A 10 0.55 -38.71 41.50
CA ALA A 10 0.76 -38.59 40.06
C ALA A 10 2.15 -38.02 39.80
N LEU A 11 3.09 -38.93 39.52
CA LEU A 11 4.39 -38.67 38.93
C LEU A 11 4.21 -38.18 37.50
N LEU A 12 4.76 -37.02 37.16
CA LEU A 12 5.12 -36.68 35.78
C LEU A 12 6.55 -36.15 35.78
N ALA A 13 7.44 -36.95 35.20
CA ALA A 13 8.84 -36.66 35.01
C ALA A 13 9.02 -35.51 34.01
N ALA A 14 9.70 -34.45 34.41
CA ALA A 14 10.12 -33.37 33.53
C ALA A 14 11.44 -33.77 32.84
N VAL A 15 11.38 -34.06 31.54
CA VAL A 15 12.56 -34.18 30.68
C VAL A 15 12.86 -32.80 30.10
N THR A 16 13.87 -32.12 30.64
CA THR A 16 14.38 -30.87 30.08
C THR A 16 15.42 -31.17 29.01
N ILE A 17 15.05 -31.06 27.73
CA ILE A 17 16.01 -31.07 26.62
C ILE A 17 16.52 -29.64 26.45
N ALA A 18 17.72 -29.36 26.94
CA ALA A 18 18.45 -28.14 26.64
C ALA A 18 19.01 -28.19 25.22
N LEU A 19 18.24 -27.72 24.23
CA LEU A 19 18.81 -27.39 22.91
C LEU A 19 19.53 -26.05 23.02
N ALA A 20 20.86 -26.09 22.95
CA ALA A 20 21.70 -24.92 22.77
C ALA A 20 21.48 -24.31 21.38
N TRP A 21 20.46 -23.45 21.26
CA TRP A 21 20.33 -22.52 20.16
C TRP A 21 21.51 -21.54 20.19
N HIS A 22 22.46 -21.74 19.30
CA HIS A 22 23.43 -20.72 18.94
C HIS A 22 22.78 -19.85 17.87
N PRO A 23 22.34 -18.60 18.17
CA PRO A 23 22.00 -17.68 17.11
C PRO A 23 23.30 -17.34 16.39
N GLY A 24 23.54 -17.97 15.25
CA GLY A 24 24.51 -17.47 14.30
C GLY A 24 24.16 -16.00 14.05
N ARG A 25 25.08 -15.09 14.40
CA ARG A 25 24.98 -13.69 14.03
C ARG A 25 24.89 -13.65 12.51
N ALA A 26 23.68 -13.53 12.00
CA ALA A 26 23.46 -13.08 10.64
C ALA A 26 23.99 -11.65 10.61
N THR A 27 25.21 -11.49 10.13
CA THR A 27 25.73 -10.19 9.70
C THR A 27 24.79 -9.73 8.60
N SER A 28 23.78 -8.96 8.99
CA SER A 28 23.00 -8.17 8.05
C SER A 28 23.99 -7.17 7.50
N THR A 29 24.56 -7.46 6.33
CA THR A 29 25.22 -6.45 5.51
C THR A 29 24.14 -5.45 5.14
N THR A 30 23.96 -4.45 6.01
CA THR A 30 23.25 -3.24 5.67
C THR A 30 24.05 -2.64 4.52
N ILE A 31 23.56 -2.80 3.29
CA ILE A 31 24.01 -1.98 2.16
C ILE A 31 23.65 -0.55 2.56
N HIS A 32 24.62 0.11 3.18
CA HIS A 32 24.60 1.54 3.45
C HIS A 32 24.47 2.26 2.12
N GLY A 33 23.57 3.23 2.09
CA GLY A 33 23.11 3.92 0.89
C GLY A 33 24.25 4.25 -0.06
N ALA A 34 24.15 3.71 -1.27
CA ALA A 34 24.92 4.20 -2.40
C ALA A 34 24.69 5.72 -2.47
N ALA A 35 25.78 6.49 -2.45
CA ALA A 35 25.71 7.92 -2.68
C ALA A 35 25.10 8.17 -4.06
N ALA A 36 24.35 9.27 -4.23
CA ALA A 36 23.75 9.66 -5.51
C ALA A 36 24.76 9.70 -6.68
N GLY A 37 26.06 9.81 -6.37
CA GLY A 37 27.16 9.87 -7.33
C GLY A 37 27.37 8.64 -8.22
N ASP A 38 26.79 7.47 -7.91
CA ASP A 38 26.85 6.29 -8.81
C ASP A 38 25.46 5.75 -9.17
N VAL A 39 24.54 6.66 -9.50
CA VAL A 39 23.19 6.30 -9.97
C VAL A 39 23.18 5.35 -11.16
N ARG A 40 24.19 5.45 -12.04
CA ARG A 40 24.33 4.57 -13.19
C ARG A 40 24.61 3.13 -12.76
N ALA A 41 25.52 2.88 -11.81
CA ALA A 41 25.73 1.52 -11.33
C ALA A 41 24.50 0.97 -10.61
N ILE A 42 23.81 1.79 -9.81
CA ILE A 42 22.54 1.39 -9.16
C ILE A 42 21.52 0.98 -10.23
N TYR A 43 21.31 1.81 -11.25
CA TYR A 43 20.39 1.49 -12.33
C TYR A 43 20.78 0.20 -13.04
N LEU A 44 22.05 0.05 -13.44
CA LEU A 44 22.49 -1.15 -14.19
C LEU A 44 22.35 -2.44 -13.36
N ALA A 45 22.60 -2.37 -12.06
CA ALA A 45 22.48 -3.51 -11.16
C ALA A 45 21.01 -3.88 -10.89
N ASP A 46 20.18 -2.90 -10.56
CA ASP A 46 18.85 -3.15 -9.98
C ASP A 46 17.69 -2.99 -10.98
N CYS A 47 17.88 -2.25 -12.08
CA CYS A 47 16.84 -1.96 -13.07
C CYS A 47 17.20 -2.48 -14.47
N GLY A 48 18.45 -2.31 -14.89
CA GLY A 48 18.94 -2.59 -16.23
C GLY A 48 18.86 -4.08 -16.61
N VAL A 49 18.83 -4.97 -15.63
CA VAL A 49 18.63 -6.42 -15.83
C VAL A 49 17.28 -6.71 -16.52
N CYS A 50 16.24 -5.94 -16.22
CA CYS A 50 14.92 -6.09 -16.83
C CYS A 50 14.62 -5.01 -17.88
N HIS A 51 15.04 -3.77 -17.65
CA HIS A 51 14.73 -2.62 -18.50
C HIS A 51 15.81 -2.30 -19.54
N GLY A 52 16.93 -3.04 -19.53
CA GLY A 52 18.07 -2.81 -20.41
C GLY A 52 18.94 -1.64 -19.97
N ALA A 53 20.22 -1.65 -20.38
CA ALA A 53 21.20 -0.64 -19.97
C ALA A 53 20.84 0.80 -20.40
N GLY A 54 20.08 0.96 -21.49
CA GLY A 54 19.58 2.25 -21.97
C GLY A 54 18.06 2.39 -21.87
N GLY A 55 17.40 1.64 -20.98
CA GLY A 55 15.97 1.77 -20.71
C GLY A 55 15.04 1.28 -21.82
N ARG A 56 15.53 0.65 -22.90
CA ARG A 56 14.70 0.21 -24.04
C ARG A 56 13.77 -0.98 -23.74
N GLY A 57 13.85 -1.56 -22.55
CA GLY A 57 13.13 -2.77 -22.18
C GLY A 57 13.81 -4.04 -22.68
N THR A 58 13.36 -5.18 -22.17
CA THR A 58 13.74 -6.53 -22.60
C THR A 58 12.51 -7.43 -22.57
N THR A 59 12.67 -8.74 -22.83
CA THR A 59 11.59 -9.71 -22.58
C THR A 59 11.20 -9.83 -21.10
N ARG A 60 12.03 -9.32 -20.17
CA ARG A 60 11.80 -9.34 -18.72
C ARG A 60 11.16 -8.08 -18.16
N GLY A 61 11.12 -6.98 -18.92
CA GLY A 61 10.59 -5.72 -18.44
C GLY A 61 10.31 -4.72 -19.56
N PRO A 62 9.30 -3.85 -19.40
CA PRO A 62 8.93 -2.88 -20.43
C PRO A 62 10.02 -1.82 -20.64
N THR A 63 9.87 -1.04 -21.70
CA THR A 63 10.68 0.17 -21.90
C THR A 63 10.41 1.20 -20.80
N LEU A 64 11.47 1.90 -20.40
CA LEU A 64 11.44 3.10 -19.55
C LEU A 64 11.66 4.38 -20.35
N VAL A 65 11.96 4.29 -21.65
CA VAL A 65 12.09 5.46 -22.52
C VAL A 65 10.74 6.15 -22.64
N GLY A 66 10.67 7.44 -22.30
CA GLY A 66 9.47 8.27 -22.49
C GLY A 66 8.33 8.03 -21.48
N VAL A 67 8.54 7.24 -20.41
CA VAL A 67 7.50 6.95 -19.40
C VAL A 67 7.18 8.15 -18.49
N GLY A 68 8.06 9.16 -18.45
CA GLY A 68 7.91 10.36 -17.63
C GLY A 68 8.43 10.22 -16.20
N ARG A 69 8.75 11.38 -15.60
CA ARG A 69 9.34 11.49 -14.25
C ARG A 69 8.39 10.97 -13.17
N ALA A 70 7.11 11.29 -13.27
CA ALA A 70 6.08 10.85 -12.33
C ALA A 70 5.96 9.33 -12.26
N SER A 71 6.09 8.63 -13.39
CA SER A 71 6.00 7.17 -13.41
C SER A 71 7.18 6.55 -12.66
N VAL A 72 8.40 7.00 -12.95
CA VAL A 72 9.62 6.49 -12.31
C VAL A 72 9.60 6.78 -10.80
N ASP A 73 9.26 8.01 -10.40
CA ASP A 73 9.16 8.36 -8.98
C ASP A 73 8.12 7.50 -8.28
N TYR A 74 6.89 7.39 -8.83
CA TYR A 74 5.82 6.62 -8.22
C TYR A 74 6.22 5.17 -7.94
N TRP A 75 6.79 4.47 -8.93
CA TRP A 75 7.15 3.06 -8.76
C TRP A 75 8.27 2.86 -7.72
N VAL A 76 9.25 3.76 -7.67
CA VAL A 76 10.40 3.64 -6.78
C VAL A 76 10.10 4.17 -5.38
N SER A 77 9.43 5.33 -5.27
CA SER A 77 9.05 5.99 -4.01
C SER A 77 7.94 5.26 -3.27
N THR A 78 7.17 4.42 -3.96
CA THR A 78 6.23 3.48 -3.31
C THR A 78 6.85 2.12 -2.99
N GLY A 79 8.13 1.91 -3.34
CA GLY A 79 8.85 0.65 -3.10
C GLY A 79 8.32 -0.53 -3.90
N ARG A 80 7.53 -0.29 -4.95
CA ARG A 80 7.05 -1.31 -5.88
C ARG A 80 8.12 -1.74 -6.87
N MET A 81 9.08 -0.85 -7.11
CA MET A 81 10.32 -1.10 -7.84
C MET A 81 11.53 -0.66 -7.00
N PRO A 82 12.68 -1.32 -7.15
CA PRO A 82 12.89 -2.56 -7.89
C PRO A 82 12.17 -3.74 -7.21
N LEU A 83 11.90 -4.78 -7.99
CA LEU A 83 11.31 -6.02 -7.47
C LEU A 83 12.27 -6.67 -6.46
N GLY A 84 11.73 -7.21 -5.37
CA GLY A 84 12.53 -7.77 -4.27
C GLY A 84 13.46 -8.92 -4.69
N ASP A 85 13.04 -9.77 -5.64
CA ASP A 85 13.88 -10.79 -6.26
C ASP A 85 13.87 -10.64 -7.79
N PRO A 86 14.98 -10.16 -8.39
CA PRO A 86 15.15 -10.01 -9.83
C PRO A 86 15.15 -11.34 -10.62
N ARG A 87 15.27 -12.49 -9.94
CA ARG A 87 15.31 -13.83 -10.56
C ARG A 87 13.94 -14.49 -10.65
N LEU A 88 12.95 -13.99 -9.92
CA LEU A 88 11.56 -14.40 -10.10
C LEU A 88 11.06 -13.85 -11.44
N SER A 89 11.37 -14.60 -12.51
CA SER A 89 11.03 -14.35 -13.91
C SER A 89 9.54 -14.48 -14.22
N ALA A 90 8.70 -14.33 -13.20
CA ALA A 90 7.27 -14.25 -13.30
C ALA A 90 6.78 -13.32 -12.19
N VAL A 91 7.09 -12.02 -12.31
CA VAL A 91 6.00 -11.10 -12.00
C VAL A 91 4.92 -11.51 -12.99
N ASP A 92 3.95 -12.28 -12.52
CA ASP A 92 2.71 -12.49 -13.23
C ASP A 92 2.33 -11.11 -13.75
N ALA A 93 2.49 -10.82 -15.04
CA ALA A 93 2.33 -9.45 -15.59
C ALA A 93 0.94 -8.86 -15.29
N ARG A 94 0.07 -9.77 -14.87
CA ARG A 94 -1.22 -9.61 -14.29
C ARG A 94 -1.22 -8.95 -12.89
N LYS A 95 -0.28 -9.24 -11.99
CA LYS A 95 -0.28 -8.68 -10.62
C LYS A 95 0.62 -7.44 -10.52
N THR A 96 0.00 -6.32 -10.15
CA THR A 96 0.72 -5.11 -9.76
C THR A 96 1.59 -5.40 -8.53
N PRO A 97 2.90 -5.04 -8.53
CA PRO A 97 3.75 -5.21 -7.37
C PRO A 97 3.16 -4.54 -6.12
N ALA A 98 3.20 -5.25 -5.00
CA ALA A 98 2.74 -4.72 -3.73
C ALA A 98 3.65 -3.57 -3.27
N ARG A 99 3.05 -2.63 -2.53
CA ARG A 99 3.79 -1.53 -1.92
C ARG A 99 4.69 -2.06 -0.80
N HIS A 100 5.93 -1.61 -0.78
CA HIS A 100 6.87 -1.88 0.31
C HIS A 100 7.59 -0.61 0.75
N ARG A 101 8.44 -0.71 1.78
CA ARG A 101 9.33 0.39 2.13
C ARG A 101 10.26 0.66 0.93
N PRO A 102 10.40 1.93 0.49
CA PRO A 102 11.31 2.26 -0.59
C PRO A 102 12.72 1.78 -0.28
N ARG A 103 13.36 1.15 -1.27
CA ARG A 103 14.73 0.64 -1.13
C ARG A 103 15.75 1.77 -1.03
N TYR A 104 15.49 2.88 -1.70
CA TYR A 104 16.40 4.01 -1.82
C TYR A 104 15.92 5.23 -1.01
N SER A 105 16.86 6.08 -0.64
CA SER A 105 16.58 7.39 -0.04
C SER A 105 16.09 8.37 -1.11
N ARG A 106 15.41 9.45 -0.69
CA ARG A 106 14.86 10.45 -1.62
C ARG A 106 15.90 11.01 -2.61
N PRO A 107 17.13 11.40 -2.20
CA PRO A 107 18.14 11.89 -3.14
C PRO A 107 18.56 10.86 -4.20
N VAL A 108 18.58 9.57 -3.85
CA VAL A 108 18.89 8.50 -4.81
C VAL A 108 17.73 8.26 -5.76
N ILE A 109 16.48 8.36 -5.28
CA ILE A 109 15.28 8.29 -6.13
C ILE A 109 15.28 9.44 -7.15
N ASP A 110 15.52 10.67 -6.70
CA ASP A 110 15.56 11.84 -7.59
C ASP A 110 16.65 11.68 -8.66
N ALA A 111 17.84 11.20 -8.28
CA ALA A 111 18.92 10.89 -9.22
C ALA A 111 18.51 9.78 -10.21
N LEU A 112 17.83 8.72 -9.76
CA LEU A 112 17.35 7.64 -10.62
C LEU A 112 16.30 8.15 -11.62
N VAL A 113 15.40 9.03 -11.19
CA VAL A 113 14.41 9.69 -12.06
C VAL A 113 15.13 10.49 -13.15
N ASP A 114 16.10 11.32 -12.79
CA ASP A 114 16.91 12.09 -13.74
C ASP A 114 17.66 11.19 -14.72
N TYR A 115 18.25 10.11 -14.22
CA TYR A 115 19.00 9.15 -15.03
C TYR A 115 18.10 8.43 -16.03
N VAL A 116 16.91 7.96 -15.62
CA VAL A 116 15.98 7.27 -16.53
C VAL A 116 15.43 8.21 -17.59
N VAL A 117 15.10 9.45 -17.23
CA VAL A 117 14.59 10.44 -18.19
C VAL A 117 15.67 10.85 -19.21
N SER A 118 16.95 10.71 -18.88
CA SER A 118 18.04 10.93 -19.85
C SER A 118 18.00 9.97 -21.05
N PHE A 119 17.31 8.82 -20.95
CA PHE A 119 17.16 7.89 -22.07
C PHE A 119 16.17 8.34 -23.15
N GLY A 120 15.29 9.28 -22.83
CA GLY A 120 14.38 9.90 -23.79
C GLY A 120 13.32 10.76 -23.13
N ALA A 121 13.05 11.91 -23.76
CA ALA A 121 12.01 12.83 -23.33
C ALA A 121 10.61 12.23 -23.54
N GLY A 122 9.66 12.62 -22.68
CA GLY A 122 8.26 12.22 -22.78
C GLY A 122 7.64 11.90 -21.43
N GLY A 123 6.34 11.62 -21.46
CA GLY A 123 5.55 11.28 -20.28
C GLY A 123 5.27 12.46 -19.35
N THR A 124 4.64 12.16 -18.22
CA THR A 124 4.19 13.16 -17.25
C THR A 124 5.29 13.52 -16.25
N ASP A 125 5.46 14.81 -15.97
CA ASP A 125 6.32 15.28 -14.89
C ASP A 125 5.67 15.07 -13.51
N ILE A 126 6.46 15.06 -12.45
CA ILE A 126 6.01 14.90 -11.07
C ILE A 126 5.06 16.07 -10.72
N PRO A 127 3.76 15.80 -10.44
CA PRO A 127 2.81 16.86 -10.13
C PRO A 127 3.18 17.57 -8.83
N ARG A 128 3.12 18.90 -8.84
CA ARG A 128 3.22 19.70 -7.61
C ARG A 128 1.83 19.80 -6.98
N VAL A 129 1.73 19.35 -5.73
CA VAL A 129 0.48 19.32 -4.98
C VAL A 129 0.48 20.41 -3.91
N ASP A 130 -0.52 21.29 -3.92
CA ASP A 130 -0.73 22.30 -2.88
C ASP A 130 -1.99 22.00 -2.05
N LEU A 131 -1.78 21.32 -0.92
CA LEU A 131 -2.85 20.97 0.00
C LEU A 131 -3.50 22.20 0.69
N ARG A 132 -2.89 23.38 0.65
CA ARG A 132 -3.47 24.60 1.24
C ARG A 132 -4.54 25.22 0.35
N ALA A 133 -4.42 25.02 -0.96
CA ALA A 133 -5.38 25.48 -1.96
C ALA A 133 -6.53 24.47 -2.18
N ALA A 134 -6.45 23.29 -1.57
CA ALA A 134 -7.39 22.19 -1.75
C ALA A 134 -8.77 22.44 -1.13
N ASN A 135 -9.82 22.01 -1.83
CA ASN A 135 -11.18 21.97 -1.30
C ASN A 135 -11.57 20.52 -0.96
N LEU A 136 -11.69 20.22 0.34
CA LEU A 136 -11.96 18.86 0.81
C LEU A 136 -13.32 18.32 0.34
N ALA A 137 -14.34 19.18 0.26
CA ALA A 137 -15.69 18.77 -0.17
C ALA A 137 -15.69 18.39 -1.65
N GLU A 138 -15.10 19.25 -2.49
CA GLU A 138 -14.91 18.98 -3.92
C GLU A 138 -14.09 17.70 -4.14
N GLY A 139 -13.01 17.52 -3.39
CA GLY A 139 -12.18 16.31 -3.44
C GLY A 139 -12.97 15.04 -3.12
N GLY A 140 -13.87 15.10 -2.14
CA GLY A 140 -14.73 13.97 -1.77
C GLY A 140 -15.84 13.67 -2.78
N GLU A 141 -16.40 14.68 -3.44
CA GLU A 141 -17.31 14.48 -4.57
C GLU A 141 -16.59 13.82 -5.75
N LEU A 142 -15.43 14.34 -6.13
CA LEU A 142 -14.66 13.83 -7.25
C LEU A 142 -14.15 12.41 -6.98
N PHE A 143 -13.66 12.13 -5.77
CA PHE A 143 -13.22 10.79 -5.38
C PHE A 143 -14.35 9.75 -5.46
N ARG A 144 -15.54 10.09 -4.95
CA ARG A 144 -16.72 9.20 -5.03
C ARG A 144 -17.17 8.97 -6.47
N ALA A 145 -17.07 9.98 -7.32
CA ALA A 145 -17.44 9.88 -8.72
C ALA A 145 -16.44 9.09 -9.59
N GLN A 146 -15.14 9.19 -9.32
CA GLN A 146 -14.09 8.70 -10.23
C GLN A 146 -13.21 7.59 -9.66
N CYS A 147 -13.08 7.47 -8.34
CA CYS A 147 -12.06 6.63 -7.70
C CYS A 147 -12.65 5.52 -6.82
N ALA A 148 -13.75 5.81 -6.11
CA ALA A 148 -14.30 4.93 -5.09
C ALA A 148 -14.85 3.60 -5.64
N ALA A 149 -15.20 3.55 -6.93
CA ALA A 149 -15.62 2.31 -7.59
C ALA A 149 -14.53 1.23 -7.55
N CYS A 150 -13.26 1.63 -7.53
CA CYS A 150 -12.13 0.71 -7.39
C CYS A 150 -11.52 0.75 -5.98
N HIS A 151 -11.35 1.93 -5.40
CA HIS A 151 -10.63 2.09 -4.13
C HIS A 151 -11.52 2.03 -2.87
N ALA A 152 -12.80 1.70 -3.02
CA ALA A 152 -13.82 1.79 -1.99
C ALA A 152 -14.03 3.23 -1.47
N TRP A 153 -15.11 3.47 -0.73
CA TRP A 153 -15.44 4.81 -0.22
C TRP A 153 -14.45 5.34 0.80
N ALA A 154 -13.87 4.45 1.62
CA ALA A 154 -12.89 4.77 2.65
C ALA A 154 -11.44 4.75 2.13
N GLY A 155 -11.20 4.33 0.89
CA GLY A 155 -9.85 4.24 0.33
C GLY A 155 -9.10 2.94 0.67
N ASP A 156 -9.77 1.95 1.26
CA ASP A 156 -9.18 0.65 1.61
C ASP A 156 -8.75 -0.20 0.40
N GLY A 157 -9.25 0.12 -0.79
CA GLY A 157 -9.09 -0.76 -1.95
C GLY A 157 -10.15 -1.85 -1.98
N GLY A 158 -9.92 -2.87 -2.80
CA GLY A 158 -10.87 -3.98 -2.91
C GLY A 158 -10.61 -4.93 -4.05
N ALA A 159 -11.26 -6.09 -3.99
CA ALA A 159 -11.19 -7.09 -5.03
C ALA A 159 -11.86 -6.59 -6.32
N LEU A 160 -11.14 -6.76 -7.43
CA LEU A 160 -11.59 -6.54 -8.79
C LEU A 160 -11.57 -7.87 -9.54
N LEU A 161 -12.17 -7.95 -10.73
CA LEU A 161 -12.16 -9.19 -11.51
C LEU A 161 -10.71 -9.61 -11.84
N HIS A 162 -10.26 -10.72 -11.22
CA HIS A 162 -8.89 -11.25 -11.26
C HIS A 162 -7.78 -10.30 -10.75
N ARG A 163 -8.13 -9.25 -10.00
CA ARG A 163 -7.24 -8.15 -9.58
C ARG A 163 -7.63 -7.60 -8.21
N GLU A 164 -6.83 -6.68 -7.71
CA GLU A 164 -7.14 -5.95 -6.48
C GLU A 164 -6.70 -4.50 -6.66
N ALA A 165 -7.58 -3.56 -6.30
CA ALA A 165 -7.21 -2.16 -6.14
C ALA A 165 -6.49 -2.01 -4.79
N PRO A 166 -5.31 -1.37 -4.75
CA PRO A 166 -4.59 -1.21 -3.51
C PRO A 166 -5.29 -0.21 -2.58
N SER A 167 -5.09 -0.39 -1.28
CA SER A 167 -5.37 0.64 -0.29
C SER A 167 -4.58 1.92 -0.59
N LEU A 168 -5.27 3.05 -0.48
CA LEU A 168 -4.71 4.40 -0.60
C LEU A 168 -4.10 4.90 0.72
N HIS A 169 -4.32 4.18 1.82
CA HIS A 169 -3.81 4.58 3.12
C HIS A 169 -2.28 4.64 3.14
N ARG A 170 -1.77 5.61 3.89
CA ARG A 170 -0.33 5.91 3.99
C ARG A 170 0.31 6.44 2.71
N ALA A 171 -0.44 6.67 1.62
CA ALA A 171 0.11 7.30 0.41
C ALA A 171 0.38 8.79 0.68
N THR A 172 1.48 9.31 0.13
CA THR A 172 1.77 10.75 0.19
C THR A 172 0.94 11.50 -0.85
N ALA A 173 0.74 12.80 -0.65
CA ALA A 173 0.00 13.65 -1.59
C ALA A 173 0.59 13.58 -3.01
N THR A 174 1.92 13.63 -3.13
CA THR A 174 2.62 13.48 -4.41
C THR A 174 2.36 12.11 -5.03
N GLN A 175 2.46 11.01 -4.27
CA GLN A 175 2.19 9.67 -4.81
C GLN A 175 0.75 9.48 -5.29
N ILE A 176 -0.22 10.12 -4.61
CA ILE A 176 -1.62 10.13 -5.04
C ILE A 176 -1.74 10.87 -6.37
N ALA A 177 -1.12 12.05 -6.48
CA ALA A 177 -1.17 12.85 -7.69
C ALA A 177 -0.47 12.17 -8.88
N GLU A 178 0.69 11.55 -8.64
CA GLU A 178 1.40 10.74 -9.64
C GLU A 178 0.54 9.57 -10.09
N ALA A 179 -0.09 8.82 -9.18
CA ALA A 179 -0.98 7.72 -9.54
C ALA A 179 -2.14 8.17 -10.43
N VAL A 180 -2.77 9.30 -10.11
CA VAL A 180 -3.85 9.88 -10.92
C VAL A 180 -3.36 10.27 -12.31
N ARG A 181 -2.17 10.87 -12.43
CA ARG A 181 -1.62 11.30 -13.73
C ARG A 181 -1.04 10.18 -14.57
N VAL A 182 -0.43 9.18 -13.94
CA VAL A 182 0.29 8.08 -14.61
C VAL A 182 -0.65 6.92 -14.94
N GLY A 183 -1.63 6.63 -14.08
CA GLY A 183 -2.49 5.46 -14.23
C GLY A 183 -1.74 4.14 -14.05
N PRO A 184 -1.22 3.82 -12.85
CA PRO A 184 -0.43 2.62 -12.64
C PRO A 184 -1.27 1.34 -12.76
N GLY A 185 -0.75 0.36 -13.50
CA GLY A 185 -1.39 -0.94 -13.68
C GLY A 185 -2.64 -0.81 -14.58
N LEU A 186 -3.82 -1.03 -14.01
CA LEU A 186 -5.11 -0.91 -14.69
C LEU A 186 -5.88 0.36 -14.29
N MET A 187 -5.31 1.17 -13.40
CA MET A 187 -5.89 2.47 -13.07
C MET A 187 -5.79 3.36 -14.31
N PRO A 188 -6.90 3.94 -14.80
CA PRO A 188 -6.84 4.86 -15.93
C PRO A 188 -6.01 6.10 -15.56
N ALA A 189 -5.26 6.62 -16.53
CA ALA A 189 -4.58 7.90 -16.38
C ALA A 189 -5.59 9.06 -16.56
N PHE A 190 -5.61 9.99 -15.63
CA PHE A 190 -6.46 11.18 -15.68
C PHE A 190 -5.61 12.40 -16.03
N GLY A 191 -5.73 12.87 -17.27
CA GLY A 191 -5.11 14.11 -17.73
C GLY A 191 -5.76 15.36 -17.11
N THR A 192 -5.18 16.53 -17.37
CA THR A 192 -5.64 17.82 -16.83
C THR A 192 -7.06 18.20 -17.27
N ALA A 193 -7.52 17.65 -18.41
CA ALA A 193 -8.89 17.83 -18.89
C ALA A 193 -9.93 17.05 -18.07
N ALA A 194 -9.56 15.89 -17.52
CA ALA A 194 -10.46 15.07 -16.71
C ALA A 194 -10.40 15.47 -15.22
N VAL A 195 -9.20 15.79 -14.74
CA VAL A 195 -8.94 16.26 -13.38
C VAL A 195 -7.97 17.43 -13.48
N SER A 196 -8.44 18.66 -13.31
CA SER A 196 -7.56 19.85 -13.30
C SER A 196 -6.56 19.80 -12.14
N ASP A 197 -5.50 20.62 -12.17
CA ASP A 197 -4.49 20.61 -11.09
C ASP A 197 -5.09 21.01 -9.74
N ARG A 198 -6.03 21.97 -9.71
CA ARG A 198 -6.77 22.31 -8.48
C ARG A 198 -7.60 21.13 -7.97
N GLN A 199 -8.27 20.41 -8.87
CA GLN A 199 -9.03 19.22 -8.49
C GLN A 199 -8.13 18.09 -8.02
N LEU A 200 -6.92 17.99 -8.59
CA LEU A 200 -5.90 17.04 -8.15
C LEU A 200 -5.46 17.32 -6.70
N ASP A 201 -5.24 18.60 -6.37
CA ASP A 201 -4.96 19.05 -5.00
C ASP A 201 -6.10 18.66 -4.05
N SER A 202 -7.35 18.94 -4.44
CA SER A 202 -8.56 18.58 -3.69
C SER A 202 -8.68 17.06 -3.47
N VAL A 203 -8.45 16.25 -4.49
CA VAL A 203 -8.51 14.77 -4.37
C VAL A 203 -7.37 14.25 -3.50
N ALA A 204 -6.14 14.75 -3.69
CA ALA A 204 -5.02 14.38 -2.84
C ALA A 204 -5.28 14.73 -1.37
N ALA A 205 -5.83 15.91 -1.09
CA ALA A 205 -6.24 16.32 0.26
C ALA A 205 -7.33 15.41 0.83
N TYR A 206 -8.33 15.05 0.03
CA TYR A 206 -9.41 14.15 0.46
C TYR A 206 -8.90 12.74 0.77
N VAL A 207 -8.07 12.16 -0.09
CA VAL A 207 -7.47 10.84 0.18
C VAL A 207 -6.59 10.87 1.44
N ARG A 208 -5.84 11.96 1.68
CA ARG A 208 -5.09 12.13 2.93
C ARG A 208 -5.99 12.28 4.15
N TYR A 209 -7.16 12.89 4.01
CA TYR A 209 -8.16 13.01 5.06
C TYR A 209 -8.75 11.64 5.43
N LEU A 210 -8.90 10.71 4.48
CA LEU A 210 -9.39 9.35 4.74
C LEU A 210 -8.49 8.52 5.67
N ASP A 211 -7.21 8.90 5.86
CA ASP A 211 -6.37 8.22 6.87
C ASP A 211 -6.90 8.45 8.31
N HIS A 212 -7.51 9.62 8.59
CA HIS A 212 -8.01 9.99 9.92
C HIS A 212 -9.26 10.89 9.78
N PRO A 213 -10.39 10.35 9.29
CA PRO A 213 -11.59 11.14 9.10
C PRO A 213 -12.21 11.54 10.44
N LYS A 214 -13.01 12.61 10.43
CA LYS A 214 -13.81 13.00 11.59
C LYS A 214 -15.06 12.11 11.65
N ASP A 215 -14.98 11.04 12.43
CA ASP A 215 -16.10 10.12 12.63
C ASP A 215 -17.18 10.73 13.51
N ARG A 216 -18.41 10.77 13.00
CA ARG A 216 -19.60 11.15 13.76
C ARG A 216 -20.47 9.91 13.95
N GLY A 217 -20.87 9.63 15.19
CA GLY A 217 -21.85 8.55 15.46
C GLY A 217 -21.33 7.29 16.13
N GLY A 218 -20.11 7.30 16.72
CA GLY A 218 -19.60 6.18 17.50
C GLY A 218 -18.43 5.47 16.83
N ASN A 219 -18.32 4.15 17.00
CA ASN A 219 -17.22 3.35 16.46
C ASN A 219 -17.39 3.17 14.94
N PRO A 220 -16.42 3.58 14.11
CA PRO A 220 -16.51 3.51 12.64
C PRO A 220 -16.30 2.11 12.05
N LEU A 221 -16.00 1.08 12.86
CA LEU A 221 -15.81 -0.30 12.41
C LEU A 221 -14.81 -0.44 11.24
N TRP A 222 -13.67 0.25 11.37
CA TRP A 222 -12.62 0.33 10.34
C TRP A 222 -13.14 0.79 8.96
N HIS A 223 -14.25 1.54 8.93
CA HIS A 223 -14.85 2.11 7.73
C HIS A 223 -15.20 1.07 6.64
N LEU A 224 -15.37 -0.20 7.04
CA LEU A 224 -15.72 -1.33 6.17
C LEU A 224 -17.12 -1.20 5.53
N GLY A 225 -17.93 -0.27 6.04
CA GLY A 225 -19.19 0.14 5.44
C GLY A 225 -20.39 -0.73 5.81
N PRO A 226 -21.52 -0.56 5.10
CA PRO A 226 -22.84 -1.01 5.55
C PRO A 226 -22.98 -2.52 5.66
N VAL A 227 -22.16 -3.29 4.92
CA VAL A 227 -22.19 -4.75 4.99
C VAL A 227 -21.61 -5.23 6.32
N ALA A 228 -20.45 -4.71 6.73
CA ALA A 228 -19.82 -5.06 8.00
C ALA A 228 -20.64 -4.53 9.19
N GLU A 229 -21.13 -3.30 9.09
CA GLU A 229 -22.06 -2.71 10.06
C GLU A 229 -23.31 -3.57 10.22
N GLY A 230 -23.92 -3.98 9.10
CA GLY A 230 -25.10 -4.85 9.07
C GLY A 230 -24.85 -6.22 9.67
N ALA A 231 -23.69 -6.83 9.39
CA ALA A 231 -23.32 -8.13 9.98
C ALA A 231 -23.16 -8.03 11.50
N ILE A 232 -22.51 -6.97 12.00
CA ILE A 232 -22.36 -6.74 13.44
C ILE A 232 -23.72 -6.44 14.09
N ALA A 233 -24.52 -5.56 13.49
CA ALA A 233 -25.86 -5.26 13.96
C ALA A 233 -26.74 -6.52 13.99
N TRP A 234 -26.60 -7.41 13.01
CA TRP A 234 -27.36 -8.66 12.97
C TRP A 234 -26.89 -9.65 14.05
N ILE A 235 -25.58 -9.90 14.17
CA ILE A 235 -25.03 -10.85 15.17
C ILE A 235 -25.34 -10.37 16.58
N PHE A 236 -24.97 -9.14 16.92
CA PHE A 236 -25.12 -8.63 18.28
C PHE A 236 -26.55 -8.18 18.57
N GLY A 237 -27.21 -7.51 17.61
CA GLY A 237 -28.60 -7.08 17.78
C GLY A 237 -29.54 -8.26 17.93
N THR A 238 -29.46 -9.26 17.04
CA THR A 238 -30.31 -10.46 17.17
C THR A 238 -29.93 -11.26 18.42
N GLY A 239 -28.63 -11.41 18.73
CA GLY A 239 -28.19 -12.09 19.94
C GLY A 239 -28.75 -11.46 21.23
N ILE A 240 -28.67 -10.14 21.35
CA ILE A 240 -29.23 -9.39 22.49
C ILE A 240 -30.75 -9.55 22.54
N LEU A 241 -31.44 -9.44 21.40
CA LEU A 241 -32.89 -9.61 21.33
C LEU A 241 -33.32 -11.01 21.78
N VAL A 242 -32.64 -12.07 21.32
CA VAL A 242 -32.94 -13.46 21.72
C VAL A 242 -32.70 -13.69 23.21
N LEU A 243 -31.64 -13.11 23.79
CA LEU A 243 -31.39 -13.20 25.23
C LEU A 243 -32.46 -12.45 26.03
N ALA A 244 -32.86 -11.26 25.58
CA ALA A 244 -33.91 -10.49 26.23
C ALA A 244 -35.28 -11.19 26.17
N THR A 245 -35.66 -11.77 25.02
CA THR A 245 -36.92 -12.51 24.91
C THR A 245 -36.92 -13.75 25.76
N ARG A 246 -35.79 -14.48 25.86
CA ARG A 246 -35.65 -15.61 26.76
C ARG A 246 -35.78 -15.18 28.23
N TRP A 247 -35.13 -14.09 28.63
CA TRP A 247 -35.21 -13.58 30.00
C TRP A 247 -36.64 -13.18 30.39
N ILE A 248 -37.34 -12.45 29.52
CA ILE A 248 -38.74 -12.04 29.76
C ILE A 248 -39.68 -13.26 29.75
N GLY A 249 -39.40 -14.27 28.92
CA GLY A 249 -40.22 -15.48 28.86
C GLY A 249 -40.02 -16.46 30.02
N GLU A 250 -38.86 -16.38 30.71
CA GLU A 250 -38.56 -17.20 31.89
C GLU A 250 -39.01 -16.56 33.21
N THR A 251 -39.39 -15.28 33.21
CA THR A 251 -40.01 -14.55 34.33
C THR A 251 -41.53 -14.59 34.28
#